data_AF-A0A961AXW8-F1
#
_entry.id   AF-A0A961AXW8-F1
#
_cell.length_a   1.000
_cell.length_b   1.000
_cell.length_c   1.000
_cell.angle_alpha   90.00
_cell.angle_beta   90.00
_cell.angle_gamma   90.00
#
_symmetry.space_group_name_H-M   'P 1'
#
loop_
_entity.id
_entity.type
_entity.pdbx_description
1 polymer ?
#
loop_
_entity_poly.entity_id
_entity_poly.type
_entity_poly.pdbx_seq_one_letter_code
_entity_poly.pdbx_strand_id
1 'polypeptide(L)'
;MQALFAIITILCLGAWIYFRHSFFAAPFVVFLSLWVQDFYPLCHFPMYSDPNESENYFYLATVDDAGRAQPLPVRKLTSITAPKVKKMFKAWADDVAKTQGKHRDELSDADRAKIGNDLLNFLRDQATKHANTLPDKLQLVEVWIVYDDDTGFSETPKVVASQPAS
;
A
#
# COMPACT_ATOMS: atom_id res chain seq x y z
N MET A 1 -25.97 -20.78 24.51
CA MET A 1 -25.18 -19.53 24.42
C MET A 1 -26.05 -18.28 24.26
N GLN A 2 -26.99 -18.23 23.31
CA GLN A 2 -27.82 -17.03 23.05
C GLN A 2 -28.63 -16.54 24.28
N ALA A 3 -29.16 -17.43 25.10
CA ALA A 3 -29.91 -17.06 26.32
C ALA A 3 -29.06 -16.36 27.39
N LEU A 4 -27.80 -16.78 27.56
CA LEU A 4 -26.88 -16.17 28.53
C LEU A 4 -26.53 -14.73 28.13
N PHE A 5 -26.34 -14.50 26.82
CA PHE A 5 -26.04 -13.18 26.28
C PHE A 5 -27.22 -12.23 26.38
N ALA A 6 -28.46 -12.70 26.15
CA ALA A 6 -29.64 -11.88 26.32
C ALA A 6 -29.80 -11.36 27.77
N ILE A 7 -29.52 -12.21 28.75
CA ILE A 7 -29.60 -11.85 30.18
C ILE A 7 -28.54 -10.78 30.53
N ILE A 8 -27.31 -10.94 30.04
CA ILE A 8 -26.22 -9.97 30.26
C ILE A 8 -26.58 -8.60 29.66
N THR A 9 -27.13 -8.58 28.44
CA THR A 9 -27.52 -7.33 27.76
C THR A 9 -28.63 -6.59 28.50
N ILE A 10 -29.63 -7.30 29.04
CA ILE A 10 -30.71 -6.70 29.84
C ILE A 10 -30.18 -6.13 31.16
N LEU A 11 -29.27 -6.84 31.84
CA LEU A 11 -28.64 -6.38 33.06
C LEU A 11 -27.76 -5.13 32.83
N CYS A 12 -27.00 -5.10 31.74
CA CYS A 12 -26.20 -3.93 31.36
C CYS A 12 -27.09 -2.72 31.00
N LEU A 13 -28.22 -2.93 30.33
CA LEU A 13 -29.18 -1.86 30.02
C LEU A 13 -29.80 -1.29 31.30
N GLY A 14 -30.20 -2.14 32.24
CA GLY A 14 -30.72 -1.70 33.55
C GLY A 14 -29.67 -0.92 34.36
N ALA A 15 -28.43 -1.41 34.38
CA ALA A 15 -27.32 -0.70 35.02
C ALA A 15 -27.01 0.65 34.33
N TRP A 16 -27.08 0.74 33.01
CA TRP A 16 -26.91 2.00 32.29
C TRP A 16 -28.01 3.02 32.62
N ILE A 17 -29.27 2.59 32.66
CA ILE A 17 -30.40 3.46 33.03
C ILE A 17 -30.23 4.01 34.45
N TYR A 18 -29.72 3.19 35.37
CA TYR A 18 -29.54 3.55 36.77
C TYR A 18 -28.30 4.44 37.01
N PHE A 19 -27.14 4.07 36.46
CA PHE A 19 -25.87 4.78 36.71
C PHE A 19 -25.57 5.89 35.71
N ARG A 20 -26.29 5.94 34.57
CA ARG A 20 -26.07 6.89 33.45
C ARG A 20 -24.62 6.99 32.98
N HIS A 21 -23.84 5.92 33.14
CA HIS A 21 -22.42 5.90 32.79
C HIS A 21 -22.19 5.20 31.44
N SER A 22 -21.46 5.86 30.53
CA SER A 22 -21.30 5.42 29.12
C SER A 22 -20.68 4.03 28.95
N PHE A 23 -19.90 3.58 29.94
CA PHE A 23 -19.30 2.24 29.96
C PHE A 23 -20.34 1.11 29.85
N PHE A 24 -21.53 1.27 30.45
CA PHE A 24 -22.58 0.24 30.43
C PHE A 24 -23.44 0.27 29.16
N ALA A 25 -23.37 1.35 28.36
CA ALA A 25 -24.04 1.44 27.06
C ALA A 25 -23.27 0.71 25.95
N ALA A 26 -21.93 0.65 26.05
CA ALA A 26 -21.08 0.03 25.04
C ALA A 26 -21.43 -1.45 24.73
N PRO A 27 -21.58 -2.36 25.72
CA PRO A 27 -21.95 -3.74 25.41
C PRO A 27 -23.35 -3.84 24.80
N PHE A 28 -24.29 -2.97 25.20
CA PHE A 28 -25.63 -2.92 24.58
C PHE A 28 -25.56 -2.52 23.11
N VAL A 29 -24.80 -1.49 22.76
CA VAL A 29 -24.61 -1.06 21.36
C VAL A 29 -23.94 -2.15 20.52
N VAL A 30 -22.92 -2.82 21.07
CA VAL A 30 -22.24 -3.94 20.38
C VAL A 30 -23.21 -5.10 20.16
N PHE A 31 -24.00 -5.49 21.17
CA PHE A 31 -25.00 -6.54 21.00
C PHE A 31 -26.08 -6.17 20.00
N LEU A 32 -26.57 -4.93 20.04
CA LEU A 32 -27.53 -4.44 19.07
C LEU A 32 -26.95 -4.47 17.65
N SER A 33 -25.68 -4.07 17.47
CA SER A 33 -25.02 -4.14 16.16
C SER A 33 -24.83 -5.56 15.63
N LEU A 34 -24.53 -6.52 16.52
CA LEU A 34 -24.39 -7.93 16.16
C LEU A 34 -25.74 -8.60 15.89
N TRP A 35 -26.79 -8.21 16.62
CA TRP A 35 -28.13 -8.77 16.45
C TRP A 35 -28.83 -8.27 15.19
N VAL A 36 -28.64 -6.98 14.86
CA VAL A 36 -29.17 -6.38 13.63
C VAL A 36 -28.46 -6.93 12.39
N GLN A 37 -27.32 -7.62 12.56
CA GLN A 37 -26.46 -8.23 11.54
C GLN A 37 -25.93 -7.30 10.44
N ASP A 38 -26.51 -6.12 10.25
CA ASP A 38 -26.05 -5.06 9.36
C ASP A 38 -26.53 -3.70 9.87
N PHE A 39 -25.63 -2.86 10.39
CA PHE A 39 -25.95 -1.46 10.69
C PHE A 39 -25.91 -0.60 9.40
N TYR A 40 -26.68 -1.03 8.41
CA TYR A 40 -26.98 -0.28 7.18
C TYR A 40 -28.23 0.57 7.45
N PRO A 41 -28.15 1.92 7.51
CA PRO A 41 -27.38 2.80 6.63
C PRO A 41 -26.48 3.84 7.34
N LEU A 42 -26.04 3.62 8.59
CA LEU A 42 -25.25 4.63 9.34
C LEU A 42 -23.72 4.45 9.22
N CYS A 43 -23.26 3.34 8.66
CA CYS A 43 -21.84 3.03 8.53
C CYS A 43 -21.54 2.40 7.16
N HIS A 44 -21.66 3.19 6.10
CA HIS A 44 -20.99 2.90 4.82
C HIS A 44 -19.48 3.08 5.03
N PHE A 45 -18.82 2.11 5.65
CA PHE A 45 -17.44 1.84 5.30
C PHE A 45 -17.48 0.81 4.19
N PRO A 46 -17.48 1.24 2.91
CA PRO A 46 -16.93 0.36 1.92
C PRO A 46 -15.44 0.25 2.23
N MET A 47 -15.04 -0.67 3.11
CA MET A 47 -13.61 -0.85 3.40
C MET A 47 -12.83 -1.27 2.14
N TYR A 48 -13.52 -1.68 1.07
CA TYR A 48 -12.99 -1.95 -0.25
C TYR A 48 -13.99 -1.52 -1.35
N SER A 49 -14.41 -0.24 -1.41
CA SER A 49 -15.46 0.25 -2.35
C SER A 49 -15.16 0.11 -3.82
N ASP A 50 -13.91 -0.13 -4.18
CA ASP A 50 -13.51 -0.04 -5.57
C ASP A 50 -12.27 -0.92 -5.76
N PRO A 51 -12.44 -2.24 -5.97
CA PRO A 51 -11.36 -3.06 -6.47
C PRO A 51 -10.98 -2.51 -7.84
N ASN A 52 -9.94 -1.68 -7.87
CA ASN A 52 -9.45 -1.07 -9.10
C ASN A 52 -9.04 -2.18 -10.08
N GLU A 53 -9.51 -2.10 -11.32
CA GLU A 53 -9.17 -3.02 -12.42
C GLU A 53 -7.67 -3.10 -12.68
N SER A 54 -6.92 -2.07 -12.25
CA SER A 54 -5.47 -2.03 -12.33
C SER A 54 -4.82 -1.53 -11.04
N GLU A 55 -3.71 -2.14 -10.68
CA GLU A 55 -2.86 -1.66 -9.58
C GLU A 55 -1.40 -1.91 -9.90
N ASN A 56 -0.52 -1.02 -9.46
CA ASN A 56 0.91 -1.15 -9.67
C ASN A 56 1.72 -1.37 -8.39
N TYR A 57 2.83 -2.07 -8.50
CA TYR A 57 3.83 -2.14 -7.43
C TYR A 57 5.24 -1.91 -7.97
N PHE A 58 6.14 -1.52 -7.09
CA PHE A 58 7.55 -1.27 -7.42
C PHE A 58 8.42 -2.31 -6.73
N TYR A 59 9.38 -2.86 -7.46
CA TYR A 59 10.43 -3.69 -6.89
C TYR A 59 11.80 -3.29 -7.43
N LEU A 60 12.84 -3.65 -6.67
CA LEU A 60 14.23 -3.43 -7.04
C LEU A 60 14.77 -4.70 -7.69
N ALA A 61 15.47 -4.56 -8.81
CA ALA A 61 16.13 -5.67 -9.49
C ALA A 61 17.62 -5.38 -9.72
N THR A 62 18.43 -6.43 -9.77
CA THR A 62 19.77 -6.39 -10.38
C THR A 62 19.69 -6.95 -11.79
N VAL A 63 20.66 -6.63 -12.64
CA VAL A 63 20.76 -7.21 -13.98
C VAL A 63 21.93 -8.19 -13.97
N ASP A 64 21.67 -9.45 -14.35
CA ASP A 64 22.74 -10.43 -14.52
C ASP A 64 23.55 -10.15 -15.80
N ASP A 65 24.67 -10.85 -15.98
CA ASP A 65 25.52 -10.66 -17.16
C ASP A 65 24.86 -11.12 -18.47
N ALA A 66 23.75 -11.86 -18.38
CA ALA A 66 22.89 -12.24 -19.50
C ALA A 66 21.75 -11.23 -19.76
N GLY A 67 21.71 -10.10 -19.04
CA GLY A 67 20.72 -9.04 -19.22
C GLY A 67 19.37 -9.31 -18.55
N ARG A 68 19.24 -10.34 -17.71
CA ARG A 68 17.99 -10.69 -17.02
C ARG A 68 17.86 -9.95 -15.69
N ALA A 69 16.69 -9.37 -15.46
CA ALA A 69 16.34 -8.76 -14.19
C ALA A 69 16.14 -9.84 -13.12
N GLN A 70 16.89 -9.76 -12.02
CA GLN A 70 16.73 -10.60 -10.84
C GLN A 70 16.22 -9.75 -9.67
N PRO A 71 15.07 -10.09 -9.08
CA PRO A 71 14.47 -9.29 -8.01
C PRO A 71 15.34 -9.32 -6.74
N LEU A 72 15.42 -8.19 -6.05
CA LEU A 72 16.16 -8.00 -4.82
C LEU A 72 15.21 -7.82 -3.62
N PRO A 73 15.55 -8.36 -2.44
CA PRO A 73 14.76 -8.18 -1.23
C PRO A 73 14.96 -6.78 -0.65
N VAL A 74 14.31 -5.77 -1.25
CA VAL A 74 14.50 -4.34 -0.92
C VAL A 74 14.40 -4.03 0.56
N ARG A 75 13.43 -4.62 1.28
CA ARG A 75 13.24 -4.41 2.73
C ARG A 75 14.42 -4.92 3.53
N LYS A 76 14.99 -6.08 3.17
CA LYS A 76 16.12 -6.67 3.88
C LYS A 76 17.39 -5.83 3.70
N LEU A 77 17.58 -5.27 2.50
CA LEU A 77 18.78 -4.53 2.14
C LEU A 77 18.72 -3.06 2.60
N THR A 78 17.55 -2.42 2.53
CA THR A 78 17.41 -0.97 2.72
C THR A 78 16.52 -0.57 3.89
N SER A 79 15.86 -1.53 4.56
CA SER A 79 14.78 -1.28 5.54
C SER A 79 13.54 -0.56 4.97
N ILE A 80 13.47 -0.30 3.66
CA ILE A 80 12.33 0.31 2.98
C ILE A 80 11.44 -0.78 2.38
N THR A 81 10.14 -0.72 2.65
CA THR A 81 9.16 -1.68 2.10
C THR A 81 8.76 -1.30 0.67
N ALA A 82 8.38 -2.26 -0.17
CA ALA A 82 7.92 -2.00 -1.53
C ALA A 82 6.75 -0.98 -1.62
N PRO A 83 5.72 -1.02 -0.73
CA PRO A 83 4.71 0.03 -0.69
C PRO A 83 5.28 1.43 -0.38
N LYS A 84 6.31 1.51 0.47
CA LYS A 84 6.99 2.77 0.76
C LYS A 84 7.80 3.27 -0.44
N VAL A 85 8.44 2.37 -1.20
CA VAL A 85 9.09 2.72 -2.48
C VAL A 85 8.08 3.32 -3.46
N LYS A 86 6.94 2.65 -3.67
CA LYS A 86 5.83 3.17 -4.49
C LYS A 86 5.35 4.55 -4.03
N LYS A 87 5.15 4.71 -2.71
CA LYS A 87 4.71 5.98 -2.11
C LYS A 87 5.73 7.10 -2.34
N MET A 88 7.02 6.82 -2.16
CA MET A 88 8.10 7.79 -2.38
C MET A 88 8.16 8.21 -3.85
N PHE A 89 8.11 7.24 -4.78
CA PHE A 89 8.09 7.52 -6.21
C PHE A 89 6.90 8.41 -6.59
N LYS A 90 5.67 8.05 -6.14
CA LYS A 90 4.47 8.85 -6.41
C LYS A 90 4.58 10.27 -5.86
N ALA A 91 5.05 10.44 -4.63
CA ALA A 91 5.23 11.75 -4.01
C ALA A 91 6.22 12.63 -4.80
N TRP A 92 7.37 12.08 -5.20
CA TRP A 92 8.37 12.83 -5.97
C TRP A 92 7.89 13.15 -7.38
N ALA A 93 7.12 12.24 -7.99
CA ALA A 93 6.46 12.47 -9.26
C ALA A 93 5.40 13.57 -9.17
N ASP A 94 4.60 13.61 -8.10
CA ASP A 94 3.62 14.67 -7.87
C ASP A 94 4.31 16.03 -7.67
N ASP A 95 5.45 16.07 -6.94
CA ASP A 95 6.24 17.29 -6.76
C ASP A 95 6.80 17.81 -8.09
N VAL A 96 7.40 16.94 -8.91
CA VAL A 96 7.91 17.32 -10.24
C VAL A 96 6.77 17.78 -11.16
N ALA A 97 5.66 17.05 -11.19
CA ALA A 97 4.50 17.42 -12.01
C ALA A 97 3.94 18.79 -11.61
N LYS A 98 3.83 19.07 -10.30
CA LYS A 98 3.41 20.36 -9.78
C LYS A 98 4.35 21.49 -10.20
N THR A 99 5.67 21.27 -10.20
CA THR A 99 6.63 22.28 -10.67
C THR A 99 6.51 22.56 -12.17
N GLN A 100 6.06 21.58 -12.96
CA GLN A 100 5.82 21.73 -14.39
C GLN A 100 4.40 22.18 -14.74
N GLY A 101 3.51 22.35 -13.75
CA GLY A 101 2.10 22.66 -13.98
C GLY A 101 1.31 21.53 -14.67
N LYS A 102 1.72 20.28 -14.47
CA LYS A 102 1.15 19.08 -15.10
C LYS A 102 0.55 18.12 -14.09
N HIS A 103 -0.25 17.17 -14.57
CA HIS A 103 -0.60 15.97 -13.79
C HIS A 103 0.56 14.96 -13.81
N ARG A 104 0.66 14.09 -12.80
CA ARG A 104 1.72 13.07 -12.71
C ARG A 104 1.76 12.16 -13.95
N ASP A 105 0.60 11.83 -14.49
CA ASP A 105 0.47 10.91 -15.62
C ASP A 105 0.93 11.55 -16.95
N GLU A 106 1.14 12.87 -16.96
CA GLU A 106 1.65 13.65 -18.10
C GLU A 106 3.18 13.84 -18.05
N LEU A 107 3.85 13.28 -17.04
CA LEU A 107 5.30 13.32 -16.95
C LEU A 107 5.94 12.51 -18.08
N SER A 108 7.00 13.09 -18.67
CA SER A 108 7.76 12.40 -19.71
C SER A 108 8.46 11.16 -19.14
N ASP A 109 8.77 10.17 -19.98
CA ASP A 109 9.57 9.01 -19.56
C ASP A 109 10.95 9.45 -19.03
N ALA A 110 11.50 10.57 -19.54
CA ALA A 110 12.74 11.15 -19.04
C ALA A 110 12.61 11.68 -17.59
N ASP A 111 11.51 12.37 -17.27
CA ASP A 111 11.23 12.84 -15.90
C ASP A 111 11.06 11.65 -14.96
N ARG A 112 10.30 10.64 -15.37
CA ARG A 112 10.09 9.41 -14.59
C ARG A 112 11.39 8.66 -14.35
N ALA A 113 12.25 8.56 -15.37
CA ALA A 113 13.57 7.94 -15.25
C ALA A 113 14.48 8.71 -14.28
N LYS A 114 14.45 10.04 -14.32
CA LYS A 114 15.19 10.88 -13.37
C LYS A 114 14.75 10.61 -11.92
N ILE A 115 13.44 10.63 -11.67
CA ILE A 115 12.87 10.35 -10.33
C ILE A 115 13.21 8.94 -9.88
N GLY A 116 13.16 7.96 -10.78
CA GLY A 116 13.58 6.60 -10.49
C GLY A 116 15.06 6.50 -10.13
N ASN A 117 15.94 7.21 -10.84
CA ASN A 117 17.37 7.26 -10.54
C ASN A 117 17.66 7.92 -9.19
N ASP A 118 16.98 9.02 -8.86
CA ASP A 118 17.08 9.67 -7.56
C ASP A 118 16.64 8.71 -6.44
N LEU A 119 15.62 7.88 -6.72
CA LEU A 119 15.12 6.91 -5.74
C LEU A 119 16.10 5.75 -5.54
N LEU A 120 16.73 5.29 -6.63
CA LEU A 120 17.80 4.28 -6.56
C LEU A 120 19.00 4.80 -5.74
N ASN A 121 19.41 6.05 -5.94
CA ASN A 121 20.45 6.69 -5.13
C ASN A 121 20.07 6.74 -3.64
N PHE A 122 18.86 7.18 -3.34
CA PHE A 122 18.35 7.17 -1.97
C PHE A 122 18.37 5.77 -1.35
N LEU A 123 17.98 4.73 -2.10
CA LEU A 123 18.00 3.35 -1.62
C LEU A 123 19.42 2.83 -1.37
N ARG A 124 20.41 3.22 -2.18
CA ARG A 124 21.83 2.93 -1.91
C ARG A 124 22.31 3.58 -0.62
N ASP A 125 21.93 4.84 -0.38
CA ASP A 125 22.26 5.53 0.87
C ASP A 125 21.64 4.84 2.09
N GLN A 126 20.38 4.40 1.98
CA GLN A 126 19.72 3.64 3.05
C GLN A 126 20.38 2.28 3.28
N ALA A 127 20.76 1.55 2.23
CA ALA A 127 21.48 0.29 2.39
C ALA A 127 22.80 0.49 3.16
N THR A 128 23.56 1.52 2.79
CA THR A 128 24.84 1.86 3.43
C THR A 128 24.64 2.18 4.92
N LYS A 129 23.60 2.94 5.28
CA LYS A 129 23.24 3.23 6.68
C LYS A 129 22.89 1.98 7.50
N HIS A 130 22.47 0.90 6.83
CA HIS A 130 22.16 -0.39 7.43
C HIS A 130 23.29 -1.42 7.29
N ALA A 131 24.52 -0.98 6.97
CA ALA A 131 25.68 -1.85 6.74
C ALA A 131 25.46 -2.93 5.66
N ASN A 132 24.56 -2.65 4.71
CA ASN A 132 24.33 -3.47 3.53
C ASN A 132 24.85 -2.76 2.29
N THR A 133 25.15 -3.52 1.25
CA THR A 133 25.52 -3.00 -0.07
C THR A 133 24.51 -3.48 -1.10
N LEU A 134 24.04 -2.57 -1.96
CA LEU A 134 23.28 -2.94 -3.15
C LEU A 134 24.24 -3.27 -4.30
N PRO A 135 23.87 -4.18 -5.22
CA PRO A 135 24.64 -4.45 -6.44
C PRO A 135 24.90 -3.19 -7.27
N ASP A 136 25.94 -3.20 -8.10
CA ASP A 136 26.32 -2.04 -8.92
C ASP A 136 25.30 -1.78 -10.05
N LYS A 137 24.80 -2.84 -10.67
CA LYS A 137 23.71 -2.75 -11.65
C LYS A 137 22.37 -2.80 -10.92
N LEU A 138 21.60 -1.72 -10.96
CA LEU A 138 20.27 -1.66 -10.33
C LEU A 138 19.21 -1.19 -11.31
N GLN A 139 18.02 -1.76 -11.18
CA GLN A 139 16.83 -1.34 -11.89
C GLN A 139 15.67 -1.14 -10.92
N LEU A 140 14.92 -0.07 -11.15
CA LEU A 140 13.62 0.12 -10.54
C LEU A 140 12.57 -0.35 -11.55
N VAL A 141 11.82 -1.38 -11.18
CA VAL A 141 10.80 -1.98 -12.04
C VAL A 141 9.42 -1.69 -11.45
N GLU A 142 8.56 -1.14 -12.29
CA GLU A 142 7.14 -0.95 -12.03
C GLU A 142 6.37 -2.08 -12.69
N VAL A 143 5.55 -2.79 -11.93
CA VAL A 143 4.69 -3.86 -12.45
C VAL A 143 3.26 -3.40 -12.35
N TRP A 144 2.58 -3.40 -13.48
CA TRP A 144 1.14 -3.21 -13.55
C TRP A 144 0.46 -4.57 -13.50
N ILE A 145 -0.41 -4.75 -12.52
CA ILE A 145 -1.33 -5.86 -12.41
C ILE A 145 -2.66 -5.37 -12.97
N VAL A 146 -3.12 -5.98 -14.05
CA VAL A 146 -4.41 -5.65 -14.69
C VAL A 146 -5.28 -6.90 -14.64
N TYR A 147 -6.52 -6.72 -14.20
CA TYR A 147 -7.55 -7.75 -14.27
C TYR A 147 -8.35 -7.58 -15.57
N ASP A 148 -8.41 -8.64 -16.35
CA ASP A 148 -9.15 -8.74 -17.59
C ASP A 148 -10.19 -9.85 -17.43
N ASP A 149 -11.44 -9.58 -17.82
CA ASP A 149 -12.58 -10.50 -17.59
C ASP A 149 -12.42 -11.85 -18.30
N ASP A 150 -11.68 -11.90 -19.42
CA ASP A 150 -11.50 -13.10 -20.24
C ASP A 150 -10.26 -13.90 -19.85
N THR A 151 -9.19 -13.21 -19.43
CA THR A 151 -7.86 -13.81 -19.21
C THR A 151 -7.41 -13.83 -17.75
N GLY A 152 -8.12 -13.14 -16.85
CA GLY A 152 -7.80 -13.03 -15.44
C GLY A 152 -6.70 -12.00 -15.16
N PHE A 153 -5.78 -12.31 -14.25
CA PHE A 153 -4.72 -11.37 -13.86
C PHE A 153 -3.52 -11.46 -14.82
N SER A 154 -3.09 -10.30 -15.33
CA SER A 154 -1.86 -10.16 -16.11
C SER A 154 -0.89 -9.19 -15.43
N GLU A 155 0.40 -9.51 -15.46
CA GLU A 155 1.47 -8.65 -14.94
C GLU A 155 2.34 -8.12 -16.09
N THR A 156 2.44 -6.79 -16.20
CA THR A 156 3.29 -6.13 -17.19
C THR A 156 4.43 -5.37 -16.51
N PRO A 157 5.67 -5.88 -16.54
CA PRO A 157 6.82 -5.19 -15.98
C PRO A 157 7.34 -4.08 -16.93
N LYS A 158 7.52 -2.87 -16.41
CA LYS A 158 8.17 -1.73 -17.08
C LYS A 158 9.38 -1.29 -16.25
N VAL A 159 10.55 -1.22 -16.87
CA VAL A 159 11.74 -0.62 -16.24
C VAL A 159 11.56 0.89 -16.23
N VAL A 160 11.54 1.49 -15.04
CA VAL A 160 11.37 2.94 -14.86
C VAL A 160 12.72 3.64 -14.88
N ALA A 161 13.73 3.05 -14.24
CA ALA A 161 15.08 3.57 -14.17
C ALA A 161 16.09 2.44 -14.08
N SER A 162 17.28 2.67 -14.65
CA SER A 162 18.39 1.72 -14.66
C SER A 162 19.69 2.46 -14.38
N GLN A 163 20.42 2.01 -13.36
CA GLN A 163 21.77 2.47 -13.05
C GLN A 163 22.77 1.44 -13.57
N PRO A 164 23.68 1.82 -14.48
CA PRO A 164 24.76 0.95 -14.89
C PRO A 164 25.75 0.72 -13.73
N ALA A 165 26.60 -0.30 -13.87
CA ALA A 165 27.71 -0.50 -12.94
C ALA A 165 28.58 0.77 -12.90
N SER A 166 28.87 1.25 -11.70
CA SER A 166 29.71 2.43 -11.46
C SER A 166 31.19 2.10 -11.57
#